data_AF-A0A644VA18-F1
#
_entry.id   AF-A0A644VA18-F1
#
_cell.length_a   1.000
_cell.length_b   1.000
_cell.length_c   1.000
_cell.angle_alpha   90.00
_cell.angle_beta   90.00
_cell.angle_gamma   90.00
#
_symmetry.space_group_name_H-M   'P 1'
#
loop_
_entity.id
_entity.type
_entity.pdbx_description
1 polymer ?
#
loop_
_entity_poly.entity_id
_entity_poly.type
_entity_poly.pdbx_seq_one_letter_code
_entity_poly.pdbx_strand_id
1 'polypeptide(L)'
;MLPSIPLLLIFLYLCLLFTNYLYNKYTNMLSMINKTLLSLLLLLAVVTVTAQKKSNIVCRPGFTYALSNSIHWGLNKPVITGIVPYSSAESSGLKLNDIIESVDGIPVNELTAMEISQLLNNETKDEIILTVRNLSSEGKQLMIHKDCKLSQAITEDQLALAFNMYSLESTSEREFICPFKTTTTREEISFDTYKTFGFAPIDENNSKLENFINQRIEKELVKKGLTYNASNPDLLIQTYYFFDKNPNYTGAVTNGAQPAEKTFRYFAASGKMIELPFLSVGSVESKAPYLLQFGFRFIDQKVLHGQVVWECESNELLTESYRLDDYAAIHIPLMCLQYPFVKYTRNVPVKVDVKNYNYTGISYDINRLERIAEVEPGSPAEAAGIKAGDVIERIGNQKMNYSSDEFTSAYKQFITLTMDLRDPATQFTDANGFSRCMYWNVMNYPKIADFFKNPSNITGFSYLYNFTPYVNPVGTNVTTFLIKRGKDKEEITIRPTVRTETSVYVN
;
A
#
# COMPACT_ATOMS: atom_id res chain seq x y z
N MET A 1 61.73 33.83 -20.51
CA MET A 1 61.37 32.41 -20.74
C MET A 1 60.55 31.93 -19.56
N LEU A 2 59.23 31.97 -19.69
CA LEU A 2 58.27 31.36 -18.75
C LEU A 2 57.55 30.27 -19.54
N PRO A 3 57.44 29.03 -19.04
CA PRO A 3 56.77 27.98 -19.76
C PRO A 3 55.26 28.21 -19.71
N SER A 4 54.63 28.18 -20.88
CA SER A 4 53.19 28.18 -21.07
C SER A 4 52.58 26.92 -20.45
N ILE A 5 51.88 27.09 -19.33
CA ILE A 5 51.07 26.02 -18.73
C ILE A 5 49.89 25.74 -19.67
N PRO A 6 49.61 24.48 -20.05
CA PRO A 6 48.50 24.16 -20.94
C PRO A 6 47.16 24.56 -20.32
N LEU A 7 46.29 25.23 -21.09
CA LEU A 7 44.94 25.64 -20.68
C LEU A 7 44.12 24.50 -20.04
N LEU A 8 44.40 23.25 -20.47
CA LEU A 8 43.77 22.03 -19.98
C LEU A 8 44.10 21.74 -18.49
N LEU A 9 45.33 22.05 -18.05
CA LEU A 9 45.76 21.86 -16.66
C LEU A 9 45.12 22.90 -15.73
N ILE A 10 44.91 24.13 -16.21
CA ILE A 10 44.18 25.17 -15.48
C ILE A 10 42.70 24.79 -15.34
N PHE A 11 42.10 24.24 -16.39
CA PHE A 11 40.70 23.81 -16.37
C PHE A 11 40.46 22.61 -15.43
N LEU A 12 41.37 21.62 -15.44
CA LEU A 12 41.33 20.49 -14.51
C LEU A 12 41.54 20.93 -13.05
N TYR A 13 42.44 21.88 -12.80
CA TYR A 13 42.67 22.43 -11.47
C TYR A 13 41.46 23.23 -10.96
N LEU A 14 40.82 24.04 -11.82
CA LEU A 14 39.56 24.73 -11.49
C LEU A 14 38.41 23.76 -11.24
N CYS A 15 38.28 22.68 -12.03
CA CYS A 15 37.28 21.64 -11.78
C CYS A 15 37.49 20.95 -10.43
N LEU A 16 38.74 20.63 -10.06
CA LEU A 16 39.08 20.03 -8.76
C LEU A 16 38.83 20.98 -7.59
N LEU A 17 39.05 22.29 -7.77
CA LEU A 17 38.70 23.30 -6.76
C LEU A 17 37.18 23.47 -6.64
N PHE A 18 36.45 23.41 -7.76
CA PHE A 18 34.99 23.56 -7.75
C PHE A 18 34.28 22.33 -7.17
N THR A 19 34.77 21.12 -7.44
CA THR A 19 34.26 19.88 -6.83
C THR A 19 34.61 19.79 -5.35
N ASN A 20 35.81 20.19 -4.93
CA ASN A 20 36.14 20.30 -3.50
C ASN A 20 35.34 21.40 -2.78
N TYR A 21 35.07 22.52 -3.44
CA TYR A 21 34.22 23.59 -2.89
C TYR A 21 32.77 23.12 -2.72
N LEU A 22 32.20 22.43 -3.72
CA LEU A 22 30.86 21.84 -3.65
C LEU A 22 30.80 20.74 -2.60
N TYR A 23 31.78 19.83 -2.55
CA TYR A 23 31.85 18.76 -1.55
C TYR A 23 31.94 19.33 -0.12
N ASN A 24 32.81 20.32 0.13
CA ASN A 24 32.89 20.99 1.43
C ASN A 24 31.66 21.82 1.79
N LYS A 25 30.95 22.38 0.80
CA LYS A 25 29.69 23.11 1.03
C LYS A 25 28.55 22.16 1.39
N TYR A 26 28.47 20.99 0.73
CA TYR A 26 27.46 19.96 1.02
C TYR A 26 27.73 19.23 2.34
N THR A 27 28.98 18.89 2.66
CA THR A 27 29.32 18.24 3.95
C THR A 27 29.14 19.17 5.15
N ASN A 28 29.44 20.48 5.01
CA ASN A 28 29.16 21.45 6.07
C ASN A 28 27.67 21.77 6.22
N MET A 29 26.88 21.74 5.13
CA MET A 29 25.42 21.90 5.19
C MET A 29 24.74 20.70 5.88
N LEU A 30 25.16 19.47 5.58
CA LEU A 30 24.70 18.24 6.29
C LEU A 30 25.13 18.21 7.76
N SER A 31 26.32 18.73 8.10
CA SER A 31 26.82 18.86 9.48
C SER A 31 26.07 19.91 10.30
N MET A 32 25.70 21.05 9.70
CA MET A 32 24.89 22.09 10.37
C MET A 32 23.43 21.68 10.54
N ILE A 33 22.82 21.00 9.55
CA ILE A 33 21.42 20.53 9.62
C ILE A 33 21.26 19.44 10.68
N ASN A 34 22.25 18.54 10.85
CA ASN A 34 22.19 17.53 11.90
C ASN A 34 22.38 18.10 13.32
N LYS A 35 23.14 19.19 13.50
CA LYS A 35 23.37 19.75 14.85
C LYS A 35 22.24 20.64 15.34
N THR A 36 21.57 21.38 14.45
CA THR A 36 20.39 22.19 14.81
C THR A 36 19.13 21.34 14.98
N LEU A 37 18.96 20.27 14.21
CA LEU A 37 17.83 19.34 14.38
C LEU A 37 17.97 18.52 15.67
N LEU A 38 19.19 18.11 16.05
CA LEU A 38 19.45 17.37 17.28
C LEU A 38 19.35 18.27 18.53
N SER A 39 19.76 19.54 18.46
CA SER A 39 19.58 20.48 19.58
C SER A 39 18.13 20.93 19.75
N LEU A 40 17.33 20.97 18.67
CA LEU A 40 15.89 21.24 18.74
C LEU A 40 15.12 20.01 19.26
N LEU A 41 15.57 18.78 18.95
CA LEU A 41 15.01 17.54 19.53
C LEU A 41 15.32 17.38 21.02
N LEU A 42 16.50 17.81 21.47
CA LEU A 42 16.92 17.72 22.89
C LEU A 42 16.28 18.79 23.78
N LEU A 43 15.81 19.92 23.23
CA LEU A 43 15.12 20.97 23.98
C LEU A 43 13.60 20.73 24.16
N LEU A 44 13.01 19.74 23.47
CA LEU A 44 11.63 19.28 23.71
C LEU A 44 11.53 18.14 24.75
N ALA A 45 12.65 17.70 25.33
CA ALA A 45 12.71 16.58 26.27
C ALA A 45 12.73 16.97 27.76
N VAL A 46 12.21 18.16 28.12
CA VAL A 46 11.97 18.52 29.53
C VAL A 46 10.50 18.82 29.74
N VAL A 47 9.70 17.76 29.80
CA VAL A 47 8.37 17.77 30.41
C VAL A 47 8.36 16.70 31.49
N THR A 48 8.32 17.17 32.73
CA THR A 48 7.92 16.50 33.97
C THR A 48 7.81 14.97 33.91
N VAL A 49 8.75 14.29 34.55
CA VAL A 49 8.57 12.90 35.01
C VAL A 49 7.51 12.91 36.09
N THR A 50 6.25 12.82 35.67
CA THR A 50 5.26 12.09 36.47
C THR A 50 5.33 10.66 35.98
N ALA A 51 5.76 9.76 36.87
CA ALA A 51 5.65 8.33 36.64
C ALA A 51 4.16 7.95 36.67
N GLN A 52 3.44 8.29 35.62
CA GLN A 52 2.15 7.70 35.34
C GLN A 52 2.43 6.26 34.89
N LYS A 53 1.77 5.30 35.52
CA LYS A 53 1.72 3.90 35.07
C LYS A 53 1.29 3.93 33.60
N LYS A 54 2.24 3.90 32.66
CA LYS A 54 1.94 3.69 31.25
C LYS A 54 1.23 2.35 31.18
N SER A 55 0.01 2.34 30.67
CA SER A 55 -0.61 1.09 30.25
C SER A 55 0.37 0.42 29.29
N ASN A 56 0.73 -0.84 29.55
CA ASN A 56 1.56 -1.62 28.62
C ASN A 56 0.75 -2.05 27.38
N ILE A 57 -0.47 -1.57 27.22
CA ILE A 57 -1.37 -1.88 26.10
C ILE A 57 -1.42 -0.67 25.17
N VAL A 58 -1.28 -0.93 23.87
CA VAL A 58 -1.43 0.04 22.79
C VAL A 58 -2.70 -0.31 22.03
N CYS A 59 -3.63 0.63 21.98
CA CYS A 59 -4.89 0.50 21.25
C CYS A 59 -4.86 1.37 20.00
N ARG A 60 -5.31 0.84 18.87
CA ARG A 60 -5.42 1.58 17.61
C ARG A 60 -6.82 1.47 17.03
N PRO A 61 -7.33 2.53 16.38
CA PRO A 61 -8.69 2.53 15.86
C PRO A 61 -8.87 1.71 14.57
N GLY A 62 -7.81 1.14 13.98
CA GLY A 62 -7.93 0.30 12.78
C GLY A 62 -8.07 1.07 11.45
N PHE A 63 -7.81 2.38 11.42
CA PHE A 63 -7.84 3.20 10.20
C PHE A 63 -6.84 4.36 10.25
N THR A 64 -6.59 4.97 9.09
CA THR A 64 -5.85 6.24 8.96
C THR A 64 -6.74 7.30 8.34
N TYR A 65 -6.44 8.57 8.62
CA TYR A 65 -7.18 9.70 8.07
C TYR A 65 -6.24 10.86 7.71
N ALA A 66 -6.73 11.75 6.86
CA ALA A 66 -6.13 13.05 6.60
C ALA A 66 -7.17 14.15 6.84
N LEU A 67 -6.74 15.32 7.33
CA LEU A 67 -7.59 16.51 7.32
C LEU A 67 -7.67 17.01 5.87
N SER A 68 -8.87 16.99 5.32
CA SER A 68 -9.08 17.36 3.93
C SER A 68 -8.98 18.87 3.74
N ASN A 69 -8.21 19.27 2.72
CA ASN A 69 -8.18 20.62 2.18
C ASN A 69 -9.04 20.75 0.91
N SER A 70 -9.77 19.69 0.54
CA SER A 70 -10.60 19.68 -0.66
C SER A 70 -11.91 20.41 -0.40
N ILE A 71 -12.17 21.46 -1.18
CA ILE A 71 -13.45 22.19 -1.16
C ILE A 71 -14.64 21.32 -1.60
N HIS A 72 -14.38 20.19 -2.29
CA HIS A 72 -15.41 19.30 -2.80
C HIS A 72 -15.68 18.09 -1.91
N TRP A 73 -14.82 17.80 -0.93
CA TRP A 73 -14.94 16.61 -0.10
C TRP A 73 -14.40 16.82 1.31
N GLY A 74 -15.32 17.09 2.25
CA GLY A 74 -14.98 17.15 3.68
C GLY A 74 -13.99 18.25 4.05
N LEU A 75 -14.09 19.45 3.45
CA LEU A 75 -13.20 20.58 3.76
C LEU A 75 -13.04 20.78 5.28
N ASN A 76 -11.79 20.79 5.74
CA ASN A 76 -11.37 20.90 7.15
C ASN A 76 -11.86 19.76 8.08
N LYS A 77 -12.37 18.66 7.52
CA LYS A 77 -12.81 17.48 8.26
C LYS A 77 -11.85 16.30 8.04
N PRO A 78 -11.78 15.34 8.98
CA PRO A 78 -11.05 14.10 8.77
C PRO A 78 -11.72 13.27 7.67
N VAL A 79 -10.92 12.81 6.70
CA VAL A 79 -11.34 11.89 5.64
C VAL A 79 -10.52 10.61 5.76
N ILE A 80 -11.18 9.46 5.75
CA ILE A 80 -10.53 8.14 5.87
C ILE A 80 -9.65 7.88 4.65
N THR A 81 -8.36 7.63 4.89
CA THR A 81 -7.36 7.37 3.85
C THR A 81 -6.85 5.94 3.80
N GLY A 82 -7.12 5.16 4.85
CA GLY A 82 -6.68 3.78 4.96
C GLY A 82 -7.54 3.04 5.98
N ILE A 83 -7.78 1.76 5.72
CA ILE A 83 -8.47 0.84 6.63
C ILE A 83 -7.56 -0.35 6.81
N VAL A 84 -7.34 -0.77 8.05
CA VAL A 84 -6.55 -1.96 8.36
C VAL A 84 -7.44 -3.19 8.12
N PRO A 85 -7.06 -4.12 7.23
CA PRO A 85 -7.83 -5.35 7.03
C PRO A 85 -7.97 -6.17 8.30
N TYR A 86 -9.09 -6.86 8.46
CA TYR A 86 -9.50 -7.62 9.65
C TYR A 86 -9.64 -6.78 10.94
N SER A 87 -9.58 -5.46 10.86
CA SER A 87 -9.81 -4.59 12.02
C SER A 87 -11.29 -4.45 12.36
N SER A 88 -11.54 -4.00 13.58
CA SER A 88 -12.86 -3.55 14.02
C SER A 88 -13.40 -2.39 13.17
N ALA A 89 -12.53 -1.52 12.63
CA ALA A 89 -12.95 -0.44 11.73
C ALA A 89 -13.52 -0.98 10.41
N GLU A 90 -12.83 -1.95 9.80
CA GLU A 90 -13.32 -2.59 8.56
C GLU A 90 -14.67 -3.27 8.79
N SER A 91 -14.79 -4.07 9.85
CA SER A 91 -16.01 -4.81 10.16
C SER A 91 -17.19 -3.93 10.58
N SER A 92 -16.95 -2.72 11.12
CA SER A 92 -18.00 -1.73 11.37
C SER A 92 -18.65 -1.20 10.08
N GLY A 93 -17.99 -1.39 8.94
CA GLY A 93 -18.41 -0.88 7.64
C GLY A 93 -17.98 0.56 7.38
N LEU A 94 -16.94 1.03 8.07
CA LEU A 94 -16.18 2.23 7.69
C LEU A 94 -15.58 2.01 6.29
N LYS A 95 -15.55 3.04 5.45
CA LYS A 95 -15.02 2.94 4.08
C LYS A 95 -13.97 4.01 3.81
N LEU A 96 -13.10 3.73 2.85
CA LEU A 96 -12.20 4.74 2.29
C LEU A 96 -13.00 5.94 1.80
N ASN A 97 -12.46 7.13 2.03
CA ASN A 97 -13.07 8.43 1.73
C ASN A 97 -14.30 8.79 2.56
N ASP A 98 -14.69 8.02 3.58
CA ASP A 98 -15.71 8.50 4.53
C ASP A 98 -15.22 9.79 5.22
N ILE A 99 -16.12 10.77 5.37
CA ILE A 99 -15.88 12.01 6.10
C ILE A 99 -16.35 11.80 7.52
N ILE A 100 -15.48 12.02 8.51
CA ILE A 100 -15.87 12.01 9.93
C ILE A 100 -16.54 13.34 10.25
N GLU A 101 -17.81 13.28 10.66
CA GLU A 101 -18.63 14.43 11.04
C GLU A 101 -18.59 14.69 12.56
N SER A 102 -18.50 13.63 13.36
CA SER A 102 -18.34 13.73 14.81
C SER A 102 -17.59 12.54 15.40
N VAL A 103 -16.92 12.75 16.53
CA VAL A 103 -16.30 11.70 17.35
C VAL A 103 -16.96 11.72 18.72
N ASP A 104 -17.53 10.60 19.16
CA ASP A 104 -18.28 10.45 20.41
C ASP A 104 -19.38 11.51 20.59
N GLY A 105 -20.05 11.87 19.49
CA GLY A 105 -21.11 12.89 19.46
C GLY A 105 -20.61 14.33 19.44
N ILE A 106 -19.30 14.57 19.52
CA ILE A 106 -18.71 15.91 19.43
C ILE A 106 -18.44 16.25 17.95
N PRO A 107 -19.07 17.29 17.38
CA PRO A 107 -18.85 17.68 15.99
C PRO A 107 -17.39 18.08 15.73
N VAL A 108 -16.79 17.57 14.65
CA VAL A 108 -15.36 17.85 14.36
C VAL A 108 -15.09 19.30 13.98
N ASN A 109 -16.12 20.04 13.52
CA ASN A 109 -16.00 21.46 13.14
C ASN A 109 -15.71 22.37 14.33
N GLU A 110 -15.97 21.91 15.55
CA GLU A 110 -15.75 22.65 16.80
C GLU A 110 -14.38 22.35 17.40
N LEU A 111 -13.58 21.50 16.75
CA LEU A 111 -12.34 20.96 17.27
C LEU A 111 -11.13 21.35 16.43
N THR A 112 -9.99 21.51 17.09
CA THR A 112 -8.69 21.59 16.45
C THR A 112 -8.22 20.20 15.96
N ALA A 113 -7.26 20.19 15.04
CA ALA A 113 -6.60 18.96 14.59
C ALA A 113 -6.04 18.11 15.76
N MET A 114 -5.53 18.78 16.80
CA MET A 114 -4.99 18.13 17.99
C MET A 114 -6.09 17.45 18.81
N GLU A 115 -7.21 18.15 19.05
CA GLU A 115 -8.35 17.60 19.81
C GLU A 115 -9.00 16.44 19.08
N ILE A 116 -9.14 16.51 17.75
CA ILE A 116 -9.61 15.39 16.93
C ILE A 116 -8.70 14.17 17.13
N SER A 117 -7.38 14.36 17.05
CA SER A 117 -6.41 13.27 17.25
C SER A 117 -6.50 12.67 18.66
N GLN A 118 -6.68 13.52 19.68
CA GLN A 118 -6.84 13.08 21.08
C GLN A 118 -8.13 12.29 21.30
N LEU A 119 -9.25 12.70 20.68
CA LEU A 119 -10.51 11.96 20.77
C LEU A 119 -10.40 10.60 20.09
N LEU A 120 -9.87 10.56 18.86
CA LEU A 120 -9.71 9.32 18.10
C LEU A 120 -8.74 8.34 18.78
N ASN A 121 -7.75 8.84 19.53
CA ASN A 121 -6.76 8.02 20.23
C ASN A 121 -6.92 8.04 21.75
N ASN A 122 -8.13 8.30 22.26
CA ASN A 122 -8.36 8.40 23.71
C ASN A 122 -8.00 7.08 24.42
N GLU A 123 -6.93 7.06 25.22
CA GLU A 123 -6.42 5.85 25.89
C GLU A 123 -7.36 5.31 26.99
N THR A 124 -8.34 6.10 27.42
CA THR A 124 -9.30 5.70 28.47
C THR A 124 -10.56 5.01 27.94
N LYS A 125 -10.72 4.96 26.61
CA LYS A 125 -11.87 4.32 25.95
C LYS A 125 -11.40 3.26 24.95
N ASP A 126 -11.96 2.07 25.06
CA ASP A 126 -11.71 0.96 24.13
C ASP A 126 -12.62 1.03 22.90
N GLU A 127 -13.60 1.94 22.89
CA GLU A 127 -14.55 2.13 21.79
C GLU A 127 -14.61 3.60 21.37
N ILE A 128 -14.93 3.83 20.10
CA ILE A 128 -15.17 5.15 19.52
C ILE A 128 -16.47 5.10 18.72
N ILE A 129 -17.32 6.09 18.89
CA ILE A 129 -18.51 6.27 18.04
C ILE A 129 -18.21 7.36 17.01
N LEU A 130 -18.15 6.98 15.74
CA LEU A 130 -18.02 7.92 14.63
C LEU A 130 -19.37 8.17 13.99
N THR A 131 -19.70 9.43 13.72
CA THR A 131 -20.73 9.76 12.71
C THR A 131 -20.00 10.06 11.42
N VAL A 132 -20.31 9.32 10.36
CA VAL A 132 -19.66 9.47 9.06
C VAL A 132 -20.64 9.82 7.94
N ARG A 133 -20.14 10.59 6.96
CA ARG A 133 -20.85 10.94 5.74
C ARG A 133 -20.05 10.50 4.52
N ASN A 134 -20.75 10.02 3.50
CA ASN A 134 -20.19 9.64 2.20
C ASN A 134 -21.23 9.80 1.09
N LEU A 135 -20.93 9.30 -0.11
CA LEU A 135 -21.83 9.44 -1.26
C LEU A 135 -23.19 8.76 -1.03
N SER A 136 -23.22 7.64 -0.28
CA SER A 136 -24.45 6.88 0.01
C SER A 136 -25.23 7.33 1.25
N SER A 137 -24.59 8.02 2.20
CA SER A 137 -25.16 8.29 3.52
C SER A 137 -24.75 9.65 4.06
N GLU A 138 -25.69 10.37 4.66
CA GLU A 138 -25.49 11.74 5.18
C GLU A 138 -25.12 11.80 6.68
N GLY A 139 -25.11 10.67 7.39
CA GLY A 139 -24.77 10.65 8.81
C GLY A 139 -24.96 9.28 9.45
N LYS A 140 -24.18 8.29 9.00
CA LYS A 140 -24.20 6.93 9.56
C LYS A 140 -23.37 6.90 10.84
N GLN A 141 -23.93 6.41 11.94
CA GLN A 141 -23.16 6.13 13.15
C GLN A 141 -22.49 4.76 13.08
N LEU A 142 -21.23 4.70 13.46
CA LEU A 142 -20.38 3.52 13.49
C LEU A 142 -19.72 3.41 14.86
N MET A 143 -19.92 2.29 15.53
CA MET A 143 -19.17 1.94 16.74
C MET A 143 -17.94 1.13 16.33
N ILE A 144 -16.76 1.63 16.70
CA ILE A 144 -15.47 0.99 16.41
C ILE A 144 -14.83 0.64 17.74
N HIS A 145 -14.62 -0.66 17.95
CA HIS A 145 -13.77 -1.15 19.03
C HIS A 145 -12.31 -0.95 18.61
N LYS A 146 -11.44 -0.51 19.51
CA LYS A 146 -10.02 -0.36 19.20
C LYS A 146 -9.34 -1.71 19.23
N ASP A 147 -8.43 -1.93 18.29
CA ASP A 147 -7.59 -3.11 18.26
C ASP A 147 -6.43 -2.86 19.24
N CYS A 148 -6.47 -3.56 20.38
CA CYS A 148 -5.54 -3.41 21.48
C CYS A 148 -4.57 -4.59 21.56
N LYS A 149 -3.29 -4.30 21.84
CA LYS A 149 -2.27 -5.32 22.10
C LYS A 149 -1.23 -4.84 23.10
N LEU A 150 -0.49 -5.74 23.71
CA LEU A 150 0.67 -5.37 24.53
C LEU A 150 1.72 -4.64 23.67
N SER A 151 2.38 -3.65 24.26
CA SER A 151 3.40 -2.82 23.60
C SER A 151 4.60 -3.65 23.14
N GLN A 152 4.94 -4.71 23.88
CA GLN A 152 5.96 -5.69 23.51
C GLN A 152 5.45 -6.83 22.61
N ALA A 153 4.16 -6.86 22.25
CA ALA A 153 3.63 -7.90 21.39
C ALA A 153 3.87 -7.60 19.90
N ILE A 154 4.45 -8.56 19.18
CA ILE A 154 4.55 -8.57 17.72
C ILE A 154 3.60 -9.63 17.15
N THR A 155 2.76 -9.21 16.21
CA THR A 155 1.70 -10.06 15.63
C THR A 155 2.24 -10.86 14.44
N GLU A 156 1.53 -11.92 14.04
CA GLU A 156 1.80 -12.67 12.81
C GLU A 156 1.77 -11.79 11.56
N ASP A 157 0.87 -10.79 11.52
CA ASP A 157 0.81 -9.79 10.43
C ASP A 157 2.14 -9.03 10.28
N GLN A 158 2.68 -8.53 11.39
CA GLN A 158 3.94 -7.80 11.40
C GLN A 158 5.13 -8.72 11.05
N LEU A 159 5.11 -9.96 11.52
CA LEU A 159 6.13 -10.96 11.19
C LEU A 159 6.08 -11.37 9.71
N ALA A 160 4.88 -11.49 9.12
CA ALA A 160 4.74 -11.78 7.70
C ALA A 160 5.43 -10.69 6.87
N LEU A 161 5.19 -9.41 7.19
CA LEU A 161 5.89 -8.32 6.51
C LEU A 161 7.42 -8.36 6.75
N ALA A 162 7.86 -8.61 7.99
CA ALA A 162 9.28 -8.66 8.34
C ALA A 162 10.05 -9.79 7.61
N PHE A 163 9.38 -10.93 7.38
CA PHE A 163 9.95 -12.12 6.71
C PHE A 163 9.43 -12.30 5.27
N ASN A 164 8.96 -11.24 4.63
CA ASN A 164 8.29 -11.28 3.32
C ASN A 164 9.13 -11.90 2.18
N MET A 165 10.45 -11.88 2.26
CA MET A 165 11.32 -12.50 1.25
C MET A 165 11.19 -14.02 1.23
N TYR A 166 10.62 -14.65 2.26
CA TYR A 166 10.22 -16.04 2.18
C TYR A 166 9.14 -16.26 1.09
N SER A 167 8.30 -15.26 0.82
CA SER A 167 7.19 -15.34 -0.12
C SER A 167 6.77 -13.96 -0.63
N LEU A 168 7.55 -13.38 -1.56
CA LEU A 168 7.19 -12.09 -2.17
C LEU A 168 5.92 -12.19 -3.04
N GLU A 169 5.60 -13.40 -3.50
CA GLU A 169 4.36 -13.72 -4.21
C GLU A 169 3.12 -13.54 -3.32
N SER A 170 3.28 -13.74 -2.01
CA SER A 170 2.19 -13.69 -1.02
C SER A 170 2.17 -12.37 -0.27
N THR A 171 3.34 -11.79 0.02
CA THR A 171 3.50 -10.56 0.80
C THR A 171 4.43 -9.59 0.09
N SER A 172 3.89 -8.45 -0.35
CA SER A 172 4.69 -7.37 -0.95
C SER A 172 4.00 -6.02 -0.82
N GLU A 173 4.81 -4.96 -0.76
CA GLU A 173 4.38 -3.57 -0.88
C GLU A 173 4.97 -3.01 -2.17
N ARG A 174 4.14 -2.51 -3.08
CA ARG A 174 4.57 -2.01 -4.38
C ARG A 174 3.97 -0.65 -4.66
N GLU A 175 4.76 0.22 -5.28
CA GLU A 175 4.31 1.54 -5.72
C GLU A 175 4.50 1.69 -7.24
N PHE A 176 3.56 2.37 -7.89
CA PHE A 176 3.67 2.76 -9.29
C PHE A 176 2.98 4.09 -9.55
N ILE A 177 3.43 4.80 -10.58
CA ILE A 177 2.89 6.13 -10.94
C ILE A 177 2.03 6.03 -12.19
N CYS A 178 0.75 6.35 -12.09
CA CYS A 178 -0.15 6.46 -13.24
C CYS A 178 -0.09 7.87 -13.85
N PRO A 179 0.04 8.04 -15.19
CA PRO A 179 0.06 9.36 -15.84
C PRO A 179 -1.34 9.98 -15.93
N PHE A 180 -2.13 9.82 -14.88
CA PHE A 180 -3.46 10.39 -14.77
C PHE A 180 -3.35 11.88 -14.53
N LYS A 181 -4.17 12.64 -15.24
CA LYS A 181 -4.47 14.04 -15.00
C LYS A 181 -5.90 14.10 -14.48
N THR A 182 -6.06 14.55 -13.24
CA THR A 182 -7.38 14.72 -12.61
C THR A 182 -7.67 16.21 -12.44
N THR A 183 -8.84 16.64 -12.90
CA THR A 183 -9.30 18.03 -12.87
C THR A 183 -10.67 18.10 -12.19
N THR A 184 -10.89 19.14 -11.39
CA THR A 184 -12.17 19.42 -10.71
C THR A 184 -12.64 20.83 -11.02
N THR A 185 -13.93 21.08 -10.85
CA THR A 185 -14.50 22.43 -10.98
C THR A 185 -13.88 23.40 -9.96
N ARG A 186 -13.92 24.71 -10.25
CA ARG A 186 -13.52 25.75 -9.30
C ARG A 186 -14.67 26.20 -8.40
N GLU A 187 -15.90 25.82 -8.73
CA GLU A 187 -17.09 26.18 -7.97
C GLU A 187 -17.13 25.44 -6.62
N GLU A 188 -17.54 26.14 -5.56
CA GLU A 188 -17.62 25.60 -4.21
C GLU A 188 -18.84 24.67 -4.06
N ILE A 189 -18.72 23.46 -4.59
CA ILE A 189 -19.74 22.42 -4.50
C ILE A 189 -19.18 21.13 -3.91
N SER A 190 -19.90 20.59 -2.94
CA SER A 190 -19.56 19.30 -2.31
C SER A 190 -20.06 18.14 -3.19
N PHE A 191 -19.21 17.15 -3.45
CA PHE A 191 -19.54 16.05 -4.37
C PHE A 191 -20.62 15.09 -3.85
N ASP A 192 -20.92 15.10 -2.54
CA ASP A 192 -22.02 14.32 -2.00
C ASP A 192 -23.41 14.92 -2.31
N THR A 193 -23.45 16.10 -2.93
CA THR A 193 -24.67 16.68 -3.54
C THR A 193 -25.22 15.77 -4.66
N TYR A 194 -24.33 15.01 -5.30
CA TYR A 194 -24.67 14.09 -6.38
C TYR A 194 -24.88 12.69 -5.82
N LYS A 195 -26.06 12.10 -6.05
CA LYS A 195 -26.41 10.76 -5.58
C LYS A 195 -26.60 9.77 -6.73
N THR A 196 -26.90 10.29 -7.92
CA THR A 196 -27.21 9.49 -9.10
C THR A 196 -26.33 9.84 -10.29
N PHE A 197 -26.12 8.88 -11.17
CA PHE A 197 -25.38 9.08 -12.42
C PHE A 197 -26.01 8.33 -13.59
N GLY A 198 -25.77 8.81 -14.80
CA GLY A 198 -26.19 8.19 -16.06
C GLY A 198 -25.10 8.36 -17.11
N PHE A 199 -25.17 7.64 -18.23
CA PHE A 199 -24.17 7.72 -19.29
C PHE A 199 -24.66 8.58 -20.46
N ALA A 200 -23.76 9.33 -21.07
CA ALA A 200 -24.01 9.99 -22.35
C ALA A 200 -24.33 8.94 -23.44
N PRO A 201 -25.06 9.33 -24.50
CA PRO A 201 -25.31 8.44 -25.64
C PRO A 201 -24.01 7.88 -26.21
N ILE A 202 -24.04 6.60 -26.55
CA ILE A 202 -22.88 5.89 -27.11
C ILE A 202 -22.73 6.13 -28.61
N ASP A 203 -21.51 6.02 -29.12
CA ASP A 203 -21.28 5.87 -30.57
C ASP A 203 -21.59 4.43 -31.00
N GLU A 204 -22.60 4.26 -31.84
CA GLU A 204 -23.03 2.95 -32.35
C GLU A 204 -21.92 2.19 -33.07
N ASN A 205 -20.98 2.89 -33.71
CA ASN A 205 -19.82 2.26 -34.37
C ASN A 205 -18.87 1.60 -33.35
N ASN A 206 -18.88 2.07 -32.10
CA ASN A 206 -18.03 1.59 -31.01
C ASN A 206 -18.84 0.97 -29.86
N SER A 207 -20.10 0.60 -30.10
CA SER A 207 -21.06 0.14 -29.08
C SER A 207 -20.53 -0.95 -28.15
N LYS A 208 -19.77 -1.93 -28.65
CA LYS A 208 -19.18 -2.99 -27.81
C LYS A 208 -18.18 -2.44 -26.79
N LEU A 209 -17.29 -1.54 -27.22
CA LEU A 209 -16.26 -0.94 -26.37
C LEU A 209 -16.89 0.01 -25.36
N GLU A 210 -17.80 0.87 -25.79
CA GLU A 210 -18.42 1.86 -24.90
C GLU A 210 -19.33 1.23 -23.85
N ASN A 211 -20.11 0.20 -24.22
CA ASN A 211 -20.86 -0.57 -23.23
C ASN A 211 -19.94 -1.25 -22.21
N PHE A 212 -18.81 -1.78 -22.64
CA PHE A 212 -17.82 -2.37 -21.72
C PHE A 212 -17.24 -1.31 -20.77
N ILE A 213 -16.83 -0.15 -21.28
CA ILE A 213 -16.32 0.96 -20.47
C ILE A 213 -17.38 1.43 -19.47
N ASN A 214 -18.61 1.67 -19.91
CA ASN A 214 -19.70 2.14 -19.07
C ASN A 214 -19.99 1.15 -17.93
N GLN A 215 -20.03 -0.16 -18.22
CA GLN A 215 -20.19 -1.19 -17.18
C GLN A 215 -19.06 -1.17 -16.14
N ARG A 216 -17.82 -0.87 -16.53
CA ARG A 216 -16.69 -0.75 -15.59
C ARG A 216 -16.80 0.49 -14.73
N ILE A 217 -17.14 1.64 -15.31
CA ILE A 217 -17.36 2.87 -14.55
C ILE A 217 -18.53 2.70 -13.59
N GLU A 218 -19.65 2.14 -14.06
CA GLU A 218 -20.84 1.89 -13.25
C GLU A 218 -20.50 1.06 -12.01
N LYS A 219 -19.75 -0.03 -12.18
CA LYS A 219 -19.29 -0.88 -11.08
C LYS A 219 -18.53 -0.10 -10.01
N GLU A 220 -17.62 0.79 -10.41
CA GLU A 220 -16.82 1.58 -9.46
C GLU A 220 -17.64 2.68 -8.77
N LEU A 221 -18.55 3.34 -9.49
CA LEU A 221 -19.41 4.38 -8.92
C LEU A 221 -20.47 3.80 -7.96
N VAL A 222 -21.07 2.65 -8.32
CA VAL A 222 -21.99 1.92 -7.43
C VAL A 222 -21.26 1.43 -6.18
N LYS A 223 -20.04 0.91 -6.31
CA LYS A 223 -19.21 0.50 -5.16
C LYS A 223 -18.96 1.67 -4.19
N LYS A 224 -18.87 2.90 -4.72
CA LYS A 224 -18.70 4.13 -3.93
C LYS A 224 -19.99 4.68 -3.35
N GLY A 225 -21.15 4.15 -3.74
CA GLY A 225 -22.45 4.50 -3.16
C GLY A 225 -23.35 5.38 -4.03
N LEU A 226 -22.97 5.64 -5.28
CA LEU A 226 -23.86 6.31 -6.24
C LEU A 226 -24.85 5.31 -6.86
N THR A 227 -25.99 5.80 -7.33
CA THR A 227 -27.04 4.98 -7.95
C THR A 227 -27.19 5.31 -9.44
N TYR A 228 -27.29 4.29 -10.30
CA TYR A 228 -27.53 4.51 -11.72
C TYR A 228 -28.96 5.02 -11.97
N ASN A 229 -29.11 6.09 -12.75
CA ASN A 229 -30.37 6.65 -13.20
C ASN A 229 -30.22 7.19 -14.65
N ALA A 230 -30.77 6.47 -15.62
CA ALA A 230 -30.69 6.85 -17.02
C ALA A 230 -31.57 8.05 -17.40
N SER A 231 -32.66 8.29 -16.67
CA SER A 231 -33.70 9.24 -17.07
C SER A 231 -33.44 10.66 -16.56
N ASN A 232 -32.98 10.79 -15.32
CA ASN A 232 -32.68 12.08 -14.70
C ASN A 232 -31.51 11.93 -13.70
N PRO A 233 -30.29 11.71 -14.21
CA PRO A 233 -29.11 11.60 -13.34
C PRO A 233 -28.71 12.96 -12.76
N ASP A 234 -28.09 12.97 -11.58
CA ASP A 234 -27.40 14.17 -11.09
C ASP A 234 -26.09 14.42 -11.85
N LEU A 235 -25.41 13.35 -12.30
CA LEU A 235 -24.18 13.38 -13.09
C LEU A 235 -24.33 12.62 -14.42
N LEU A 236 -24.05 13.29 -15.53
CA LEU A 236 -23.91 12.65 -16.83
C LEU A 236 -22.43 12.29 -17.06
N ILE A 237 -22.15 11.00 -17.21
CA ILE A 237 -20.81 10.47 -17.44
C ILE A 237 -20.54 10.43 -18.95
N GLN A 238 -19.47 11.08 -19.39
CA GLN A 238 -19.02 11.04 -20.78
C GLN A 238 -17.59 10.52 -20.86
N THR A 239 -17.36 9.55 -21.74
CA THR A 239 -16.06 8.93 -22.01
C THR A 239 -15.48 9.42 -23.32
N TYR A 240 -14.16 9.49 -23.41
CA TYR A 240 -13.44 9.77 -24.64
C TYR A 240 -12.13 8.98 -24.68
N TYR A 241 -11.71 8.57 -25.87
CA TYR A 241 -10.56 7.71 -26.05
C TYR A 241 -9.94 7.87 -27.44
N PHE A 242 -8.65 7.55 -27.53
CA PHE A 242 -7.87 7.57 -28.76
C PHE A 242 -6.79 6.48 -28.70
N PHE A 243 -6.57 5.80 -29.81
CA PHE A 243 -5.45 4.88 -29.99
C PHE A 243 -4.98 4.93 -31.44
N ASP A 244 -3.73 5.30 -31.67
CA ASP A 244 -3.14 5.31 -33.01
C ASP A 244 -1.61 5.18 -32.95
N LYS A 245 -1.01 4.99 -34.12
CA LYS A 245 0.44 5.09 -34.31
C LYS A 245 0.90 6.50 -34.02
N ASN A 246 2.06 6.62 -33.39
CA ASN A 246 2.70 7.89 -33.12
C ASN A 246 3.42 8.41 -34.38
N PRO A 247 3.01 9.56 -34.96
CA PRO A 247 3.70 10.17 -36.10
C PRO A 247 5.13 10.61 -35.78
N ASN A 248 5.43 10.88 -34.51
CA ASN A 248 6.74 11.33 -34.04
C ASN A 248 7.70 10.17 -33.73
N TYR A 249 7.30 8.92 -33.97
CA TYR A 249 8.14 7.76 -33.69
C TYR A 249 9.35 7.70 -34.62
N THR A 250 10.55 7.64 -34.03
CA THR A 250 11.82 7.73 -34.80
C THR A 250 12.46 6.38 -35.11
N GLY A 251 11.90 5.26 -34.63
CA GLY A 251 12.48 3.93 -34.86
C GLY A 251 13.84 3.70 -34.18
N ALA A 252 14.32 4.64 -33.36
CA ALA A 252 15.62 4.54 -32.72
C ALA A 252 15.62 3.44 -31.65
N VAL A 253 16.07 2.25 -32.05
CA VAL A 253 16.52 1.20 -31.13
C VAL A 253 17.67 1.78 -30.32
N THR A 254 17.56 1.76 -28.99
CA THR A 254 18.67 2.10 -28.10
C THR A 254 19.81 1.12 -28.36
N ASN A 255 20.76 1.52 -29.21
CA ASN A 255 22.06 0.89 -29.33
C ASN A 255 22.77 1.02 -27.99
N GLY A 256 22.73 -0.03 -27.18
CA GLY A 256 23.59 -0.23 -26.00
C GLY A 256 23.37 0.74 -24.84
N ALA A 257 22.69 0.24 -23.80
CA ALA A 257 22.87 0.50 -22.36
C ALA A 257 21.53 0.71 -21.66
N GLN A 258 21.19 -0.24 -20.78
CA GLN A 258 19.99 -0.40 -19.96
C GLN A 258 18.84 -1.18 -20.62
N PRO A 259 18.36 -2.27 -19.97
CA PRO A 259 17.05 -2.84 -20.28
C PRO A 259 15.98 -1.75 -20.17
N ALA A 260 14.99 -1.77 -21.06
CA ALA A 260 13.83 -0.89 -20.91
C ALA A 260 13.20 -1.12 -19.53
N GLU A 261 12.95 -0.05 -18.79
CA GLU A 261 12.28 -0.13 -17.49
C GLU A 261 10.86 -0.67 -17.71
N LYS A 262 10.54 -1.78 -17.02
CA LYS A 262 9.23 -2.43 -17.13
C LYS A 262 8.18 -1.63 -16.38
N THR A 263 7.04 -1.37 -17.01
CA THR A 263 5.90 -0.73 -16.37
C THR A 263 4.95 -1.78 -15.81
N PHE A 264 4.61 -1.67 -14.52
CA PHE A 264 3.63 -2.56 -13.88
C PHE A 264 2.43 -1.77 -13.36
N ARG A 265 1.25 -2.39 -13.43
CA ARG A 265 0.01 -1.89 -12.80
C ARG A 265 -0.67 -3.01 -12.02
N TYR A 266 -1.46 -2.64 -11.03
CA TYR A 266 -2.31 -3.59 -10.34
C TYR A 266 -3.62 -3.82 -11.10
N PHE A 267 -3.95 -5.08 -11.34
CA PHE A 267 -5.21 -5.48 -11.95
C PHE A 267 -6.13 -6.12 -10.91
N ALA A 268 -7.10 -5.34 -10.44
CA ALA A 268 -8.01 -5.74 -9.36
C ALA A 268 -8.81 -7.02 -9.66
N ALA A 269 -9.12 -7.31 -10.93
CA ALA A 269 -9.87 -8.51 -11.27
C ALA A 269 -9.06 -9.81 -11.10
N SER A 270 -7.73 -9.76 -11.26
CA SER A 270 -6.85 -10.92 -11.06
C SER A 270 -6.12 -10.90 -9.71
N GLY A 271 -6.16 -9.77 -9.00
CA GLY A 271 -5.44 -9.58 -7.73
C GLY A 271 -3.93 -9.47 -7.89
N LYS A 272 -3.43 -9.16 -9.09
CA LYS A 272 -1.99 -9.23 -9.41
C LYS A 272 -1.46 -7.94 -10.02
N MET A 273 -0.16 -7.76 -9.86
CA MET A 273 0.61 -6.82 -10.67
C MET A 273 0.89 -7.42 -12.04
N ILE A 274 0.58 -6.68 -13.09
CA ILE A 274 0.77 -7.09 -14.49
C ILE A 274 1.76 -6.15 -15.17
N GLU A 275 2.67 -6.73 -15.97
CA GLU A 275 3.57 -5.99 -16.85
C GLU A 275 2.77 -5.47 -18.04
N LEU A 276 2.95 -4.19 -18.38
CA LEU A 276 2.27 -3.52 -19.47
C LEU A 276 3.28 -2.96 -20.47
N PRO A 277 2.96 -2.96 -21.78
CA PRO A 277 3.86 -2.50 -22.84
C PRO A 277 3.86 -0.96 -22.91
N PHE A 278 4.10 -0.30 -21.78
CA PHE A 278 4.11 1.14 -21.63
C PHE A 278 5.52 1.61 -21.29
N LEU A 279 5.95 2.71 -21.87
CA LEU A 279 7.13 3.44 -21.43
C LEU A 279 6.87 4.06 -20.04
N SER A 280 7.91 4.17 -19.23
CA SER A 280 7.79 4.77 -17.90
C SER A 280 7.38 6.25 -17.97
N VAL A 281 6.70 6.74 -16.94
CA VAL A 281 6.22 8.13 -16.86
C VAL A 281 7.40 9.09 -17.01
N GLY A 282 7.25 10.09 -17.89
CA GLY A 282 8.32 11.04 -18.22
C GLY A 282 9.21 10.61 -19.39
N SER A 283 8.94 9.45 -19.99
CA SER A 283 9.61 9.01 -21.23
C SER A 283 9.37 9.98 -22.40
N VAL A 284 10.33 10.01 -23.32
CA VAL A 284 10.26 10.84 -24.53
C VAL A 284 9.30 10.19 -25.53
N GLU A 285 8.30 10.97 -25.97
CA GLU A 285 7.25 10.52 -26.90
C GLU A 285 7.80 9.88 -28.19
N SER A 286 8.88 10.41 -28.76
CA SER A 286 9.47 9.91 -30.02
C SER A 286 10.03 8.48 -29.95
N LYS A 287 10.07 7.89 -28.75
CA LYS A 287 10.42 6.48 -28.52
C LYS A 287 9.23 5.53 -28.53
N ALA A 288 8.00 6.05 -28.49
CA ALA A 288 6.78 5.25 -28.42
C ALA A 288 6.18 5.05 -29.82
N PRO A 289 6.06 3.82 -30.33
CA PRO A 289 5.36 3.55 -31.59
C PRO A 289 3.87 3.88 -31.58
N TYR A 290 3.21 3.83 -30.42
CA TYR A 290 1.76 4.05 -30.29
C TYR A 290 1.45 5.05 -29.15
N LEU A 291 0.32 5.74 -29.31
CA LEU A 291 -0.25 6.65 -28.31
C LEU A 291 -1.62 6.13 -27.89
N LEU A 292 -1.90 6.15 -26.59
CA LEU A 292 -3.21 5.84 -26.04
C LEU A 292 -3.68 6.99 -25.16
N GLN A 293 -4.86 7.55 -25.46
CA GLN A 293 -5.58 8.46 -24.57
C GLN A 293 -6.86 7.78 -24.11
N PHE A 294 -7.15 7.88 -22.83
CA PHE A 294 -8.41 7.42 -22.25
C PHE A 294 -8.83 8.36 -21.13
N GLY A 295 -10.05 8.85 -21.17
CA GLY A 295 -10.57 9.73 -20.14
C GLY A 295 -12.08 9.64 -19.99
N PHE A 296 -12.56 10.07 -18.83
CA PHE A 296 -13.98 10.26 -18.60
C PHE A 296 -14.23 11.40 -17.63
N ARG A 297 -15.37 12.06 -17.82
CA ARG A 297 -15.79 13.24 -17.07
C ARG A 297 -17.19 13.12 -16.54
N PHE A 298 -17.42 13.78 -15.41
CA PHE A 298 -18.70 13.91 -14.74
C PHE A 298 -19.24 15.29 -15.04
N ILE A 299 -20.34 15.35 -15.78
CA ILE A 299 -21.01 16.57 -16.18
C ILE A 299 -22.21 16.75 -15.25
N ASP A 300 -22.24 17.83 -14.50
CA ASP A 300 -23.33 18.15 -13.59
C ASP A 300 -24.64 18.38 -14.36
N GLN A 301 -25.72 17.73 -13.93
CA GLN A 301 -27.07 17.89 -14.46
C GLN A 301 -28.02 18.57 -13.47
N LYS A 302 -27.57 18.81 -12.23
CA LYS A 302 -28.38 19.22 -11.08
C LYS A 302 -28.17 20.68 -10.66
N VAL A 303 -26.93 21.09 -10.38
CA VAL A 303 -26.66 22.42 -9.76
C VAL A 303 -26.00 23.37 -10.75
N LEU A 304 -24.86 22.97 -11.29
CA LEU A 304 -24.05 23.66 -12.29
C LEU A 304 -24.28 23.02 -13.66
N HIS A 305 -25.54 23.00 -14.10
CA HIS A 305 -25.96 22.22 -15.27
C HIS A 305 -25.04 22.42 -16.50
N GLY A 306 -24.53 21.31 -17.03
CA GLY A 306 -23.63 21.26 -18.18
C GLY A 306 -22.14 21.46 -17.87
N GLN A 307 -21.75 21.77 -16.63
CA GLN A 307 -20.35 21.92 -16.26
C GLN A 307 -19.68 20.59 -15.93
N VAL A 308 -18.41 20.46 -16.29
CA VAL A 308 -17.57 19.34 -15.84
C VAL A 308 -17.13 19.60 -14.41
N VAL A 309 -17.56 18.73 -13.49
CA VAL A 309 -17.22 18.86 -12.05
C VAL A 309 -16.04 17.99 -11.63
N TRP A 310 -15.80 16.90 -12.36
CA TRP A 310 -14.64 16.03 -12.19
C TRP A 310 -14.29 15.39 -13.53
N GLU A 311 -13.01 15.30 -13.86
CA GLU A 311 -12.50 14.63 -15.06
C GLU A 311 -11.19 13.92 -14.72
N CYS A 312 -11.00 12.71 -15.22
CA CYS A 312 -9.72 12.02 -15.16
C CYS A 312 -9.35 11.53 -16.55
N GLU A 313 -8.14 11.86 -16.97
CA GLU A 313 -7.57 11.51 -18.27
C GLU A 313 -6.22 10.84 -18.09
N SER A 314 -5.94 9.83 -18.90
CA SER A 314 -4.64 9.20 -19.00
C SER A 314 -4.09 9.33 -20.42
N ASN A 315 -2.80 9.63 -20.53
CA ASN A 315 -2.06 9.60 -21.79
C ASN A 315 -0.86 8.67 -21.62
N GLU A 316 -0.86 7.56 -22.35
CA GLU A 316 0.16 6.52 -22.25
C GLU A 316 0.97 6.42 -23.54
N LEU A 317 2.27 6.17 -23.35
CA LEU A 317 3.24 5.95 -24.41
C LEU A 317 3.52 4.46 -24.52
N LEU A 318 3.16 3.84 -25.64
CA LEU A 318 3.11 2.38 -25.77
C LEU A 318 4.26 1.86 -26.64
N THR A 319 4.85 0.73 -26.24
CA THR A 319 5.87 0.00 -27.02
C THR A 319 5.25 -0.97 -28.03
N GLU A 320 4.02 -1.41 -27.79
CA GLU A 320 3.28 -2.37 -28.62
C GLU A 320 1.83 -1.95 -28.79
N SER A 321 1.14 -2.54 -29.78
CA SER A 321 -0.30 -2.32 -29.94
C SER A 321 -1.05 -2.85 -28.71
N TYR A 322 -2.03 -2.09 -28.22
CA TYR A 322 -2.76 -2.43 -27.00
C TYR A 322 -4.25 -2.17 -27.16
N ARG A 323 -5.09 -2.95 -26.49
CA ARG A 323 -6.55 -2.83 -26.62
C ARG A 323 -7.11 -1.85 -25.58
N LEU A 324 -8.04 -1.00 -26.02
CA LEU A 324 -8.70 -0.03 -25.13
C LEU A 324 -9.57 -0.69 -24.06
N ASP A 325 -10.17 -1.85 -24.33
CA ASP A 325 -10.95 -2.60 -23.35
C ASP A 325 -10.06 -3.20 -22.25
N ASP A 326 -8.91 -3.76 -22.61
CA ASP A 326 -7.90 -4.19 -21.63
C ASP A 326 -7.40 -3.01 -20.80
N TYR A 327 -7.14 -1.86 -21.45
CA TYR A 327 -6.74 -0.63 -20.75
C TYR A 327 -7.81 -0.19 -19.73
N ALA A 328 -9.06 -0.07 -20.18
CA ALA A 328 -10.20 0.32 -19.37
C ALA A 328 -10.42 -0.63 -18.18
N ALA A 329 -10.29 -1.94 -18.38
CA ALA A 329 -10.46 -2.95 -17.34
C ALA A 329 -9.47 -2.78 -16.17
N ILE A 330 -8.24 -2.35 -16.47
CA ILE A 330 -7.17 -2.15 -15.48
C ILE A 330 -7.28 -0.76 -14.85
N HIS A 331 -7.47 0.28 -15.67
CA HIS A 331 -7.24 1.66 -15.25
C HIS A 331 -8.48 2.38 -14.71
N ILE A 332 -9.70 2.00 -15.10
CA ILE A 332 -10.92 2.65 -14.55
C ILE A 332 -10.98 2.55 -13.01
N PRO A 333 -10.77 1.37 -12.39
CA PRO A 333 -10.71 1.28 -10.93
C PRO A 333 -9.63 2.17 -10.31
N LEU A 334 -8.46 2.29 -10.96
CA LEU A 334 -7.35 3.13 -10.50
C LEU A 334 -7.67 4.63 -10.63
N MET A 335 -8.25 5.06 -11.74
CA MET A 335 -8.71 6.44 -11.97
C MET A 335 -9.77 6.83 -10.94
N CYS A 336 -10.68 5.90 -10.61
CA CYS A 336 -11.72 6.11 -9.61
C CYS A 336 -11.19 6.17 -8.17
N LEU A 337 -9.94 5.81 -7.85
CA LEU A 337 -9.41 5.93 -6.49
C LEU A 337 -9.50 7.37 -5.95
N GLN A 338 -9.35 8.37 -6.82
CA GLN A 338 -9.39 9.79 -6.48
C GLN A 338 -10.78 10.43 -6.52
N TYR A 339 -11.83 9.69 -6.85
CA TYR A 339 -13.20 10.19 -6.71
C TYR A 339 -13.84 9.62 -5.44
N PRO A 340 -14.44 10.44 -4.56
CA PRO A 340 -14.59 11.91 -4.65
C PRO A 340 -13.40 12.72 -4.09
N PHE A 341 -12.43 12.07 -3.45
CA PHE A 341 -11.33 12.75 -2.77
C PHE A 341 -10.06 12.80 -3.63
N VAL A 342 -9.85 13.93 -4.30
CA VAL A 342 -8.68 14.17 -5.17
C VAL A 342 -7.51 14.69 -4.33
N LYS A 343 -6.38 13.96 -4.36
CA LYS A 343 -5.12 14.35 -3.69
C LYS A 343 -4.06 14.86 -4.68
N TYR A 344 -4.01 14.25 -5.87
CA TYR A 344 -3.03 14.51 -6.91
C TYR A 344 -3.74 14.88 -8.22
N THR A 345 -3.31 15.96 -8.85
CA THR A 345 -3.87 16.40 -10.14
C THR A 345 -3.11 15.84 -11.34
N ARG A 346 -1.89 15.31 -11.14
CA ARG A 346 -1.04 14.70 -12.16
C ARG A 346 -0.20 13.58 -11.56
N ASN A 347 0.16 12.58 -12.37
CA ASN A 347 1.13 11.53 -12.03
C ASN A 347 0.81 10.88 -10.67
N VAL A 348 -0.34 10.22 -10.61
CA VAL A 348 -0.92 9.70 -9.36
C VAL A 348 -0.09 8.53 -8.84
N PRO A 349 0.55 8.64 -7.66
CA PRO A 349 1.23 7.52 -7.02
C PRO A 349 0.19 6.56 -6.43
N VAL A 350 0.27 5.29 -6.82
CA VAL A 350 -0.59 4.23 -6.30
C VAL A 350 0.27 3.25 -5.55
N LYS A 351 -0.09 3.00 -4.28
CA LYS A 351 0.51 1.97 -3.44
C LYS A 351 -0.43 0.77 -3.34
N VAL A 352 0.16 -0.42 -3.44
CA VAL A 352 -0.52 -1.71 -3.35
C VAL A 352 0.18 -2.58 -2.34
N ASP A 353 -0.55 -2.91 -1.28
CA ASP A 353 -0.10 -3.77 -0.20
C ASP A 353 -0.84 -5.09 -0.31
N VAL A 354 -0.11 -6.18 -0.53
CA VAL A 354 -0.65 -7.54 -0.54
C VAL A 354 -0.03 -8.28 0.63
N LYS A 355 -0.85 -8.92 1.46
CA LYS A 355 -0.39 -9.80 2.54
C LYS A 355 -1.25 -11.06 2.56
N ASN A 356 -0.61 -12.21 2.32
CA ASN A 356 -1.20 -13.52 2.50
C ASN A 356 -0.33 -14.31 3.47
N TYR A 357 -0.87 -14.68 4.63
CA TYR A 357 -0.12 -15.42 5.65
C TYR A 357 -1.01 -16.39 6.42
N ASN A 358 -0.42 -17.44 6.95
CA ASN A 358 -1.03 -18.31 7.92
C ASN A 358 -1.22 -17.56 9.24
N TYR A 359 -2.47 -17.44 9.65
CA TYR A 359 -2.88 -16.84 10.89
C TYR A 359 -3.29 -17.94 11.88
N THR A 360 -2.67 -17.91 13.05
CA THR A 360 -3.02 -18.71 14.22
C THR A 360 -3.60 -17.87 15.35
N GLY A 361 -3.36 -16.56 15.37
CA GLY A 361 -3.77 -15.64 16.45
C GLY A 361 -2.75 -15.51 17.57
N ILE A 362 -1.52 -16.00 17.39
CA ILE A 362 -0.43 -15.85 18.34
C ILE A 362 0.22 -14.47 18.14
N SER A 363 0.46 -13.76 19.25
CA SER A 363 1.41 -12.65 19.29
C SER A 363 2.62 -13.02 20.15
N TYR A 364 3.81 -12.69 19.68
CA TYR A 364 5.08 -13.04 20.31
C TYR A 364 5.64 -11.87 21.13
N ASP A 365 6.45 -12.15 22.15
CA ASP A 365 7.19 -11.10 22.86
C ASP A 365 8.38 -10.64 21.98
N ILE A 366 8.42 -9.37 21.62
CA ILE A 366 9.45 -8.81 20.73
C ILE A 366 10.89 -8.95 21.28
N ASN A 367 11.04 -9.09 22.60
CA ASN A 367 12.33 -9.27 23.25
C ASN A 367 12.73 -10.74 23.35
N ARG A 368 11.76 -11.65 23.27
CA ARG A 368 11.90 -13.10 23.41
C ARG A 368 10.91 -13.80 22.50
N LEU A 369 11.29 -13.91 21.23
CA LEU A 369 10.44 -14.40 20.14
C LEU A 369 9.99 -15.86 20.30
N GLU A 370 10.57 -16.62 21.22
CA GLU A 370 10.08 -17.93 21.63
C GLU A 370 8.87 -17.88 22.57
N ARG A 371 8.57 -16.72 23.16
CA ARG A 371 7.53 -16.57 24.18
C ARG A 371 6.26 -15.99 23.57
N ILE A 372 5.13 -16.58 23.91
CA ILE A 372 3.81 -16.09 23.52
C ILE A 372 3.42 -14.94 24.46
N ALA A 373 3.26 -13.75 23.91
CA ALA A 373 2.79 -12.58 24.63
C ALA A 373 1.27 -12.62 24.81
N GLU A 374 0.54 -12.87 23.73
CA GLU A 374 -0.93 -12.87 23.68
C GLU A 374 -1.44 -13.95 22.73
N VAL A 375 -2.66 -14.40 22.97
CA VAL A 375 -3.41 -15.28 22.07
C VAL A 375 -4.77 -14.63 21.85
N GLU A 376 -5.12 -14.39 20.59
CA GLU A 376 -6.37 -13.73 20.22
C GLU A 376 -7.57 -14.64 20.52
N PRO A 377 -8.64 -14.15 21.19
CA PRO A 377 -9.84 -14.93 21.44
C PRO A 377 -10.50 -15.43 20.15
N GLY A 378 -10.99 -16.67 20.14
CA GLY A 378 -11.61 -17.31 18.98
C GLY A 378 -10.62 -17.74 17.89
N SER A 379 -9.33 -17.55 18.08
CA SER A 379 -8.30 -17.89 17.09
C SER A 379 -7.98 -19.38 17.03
N PRO A 380 -7.37 -19.87 15.91
CA PRO A 380 -6.92 -21.26 15.82
C PRO A 380 -5.98 -21.70 16.95
N ALA A 381 -5.13 -20.81 17.46
CA ALA A 381 -4.21 -21.11 18.55
C ALA A 381 -4.94 -21.27 19.89
N GLU A 382 -5.92 -20.41 20.19
CA GLU A 382 -6.75 -20.54 21.39
C GLU A 382 -7.52 -21.87 21.36
N ALA A 383 -8.15 -22.20 20.22
CA ALA A 383 -8.89 -23.45 20.04
C ALA A 383 -7.99 -24.69 20.21
N ALA A 384 -6.71 -24.58 19.88
CA ALA A 384 -5.71 -25.63 20.07
C ALA A 384 -5.13 -25.70 21.50
N GLY A 385 -5.51 -24.77 22.39
CA GLY A 385 -5.09 -24.75 23.79
C GLY A 385 -3.78 -24.02 24.07
N ILE A 386 -3.29 -23.22 23.12
CA ILE A 386 -2.14 -22.33 23.32
C ILE A 386 -2.54 -21.18 24.24
N LYS A 387 -1.64 -20.77 25.14
CA LYS A 387 -1.90 -19.71 26.13
C LYS A 387 -0.78 -18.68 26.16
N ALA A 388 -1.15 -17.46 26.55
CA ALA A 388 -0.17 -16.42 26.88
C ALA A 388 0.81 -16.92 27.95
N GLY A 389 2.10 -16.66 27.75
CA GLY A 389 3.18 -17.10 28.62
C GLY A 389 3.77 -18.46 28.29
N ASP A 390 3.15 -19.26 27.40
CA ASP A 390 3.77 -20.48 26.88
C ASP A 390 5.09 -20.14 26.16
N VAL A 391 6.07 -21.05 26.25
CA VAL A 391 7.36 -20.93 25.57
C VAL A 391 7.42 -21.96 24.45
N ILE A 392 7.51 -21.51 23.21
CA ILE A 392 7.66 -22.36 22.03
C ILE A 392 9.12 -22.80 21.97
N GLU A 393 9.39 -24.10 22.12
CA GLU A 393 10.72 -24.66 21.90
C GLU A 393 10.98 -24.85 20.40
N ARG A 394 9.94 -25.22 19.62
CA ARG A 394 10.05 -25.54 18.20
C ARG A 394 8.75 -25.28 17.45
N ILE A 395 8.85 -24.76 16.21
CA ILE A 395 7.76 -24.71 15.23
C ILE A 395 8.13 -25.63 14.07
N GLY A 396 7.32 -26.64 13.77
CA GLY A 396 7.71 -27.69 12.84
C GLY A 396 9.01 -28.33 13.32
N ASN A 397 10.07 -28.31 12.51
CA ASN A 397 11.41 -28.76 12.91
C ASN A 397 12.38 -27.62 13.31
N GLN A 398 11.91 -26.37 13.34
CA GLN A 398 12.73 -25.18 13.58
C GLN A 398 12.72 -24.77 15.04
N LYS A 399 13.90 -24.67 15.67
CA LYS A 399 14.02 -24.19 17.05
C LYS A 399 13.68 -22.70 17.14
N MET A 400 13.17 -22.27 18.28
CA MET A 400 12.78 -20.87 18.49
C MET A 400 13.64 -20.13 19.52
N ASN A 401 14.56 -20.80 20.22
CA ASN A 401 15.36 -20.23 21.31
C ASN A 401 16.52 -19.34 20.80
N TYR A 402 16.20 -18.37 19.95
CA TYR A 402 17.13 -17.42 19.34
C TYR A 402 16.70 -15.99 19.67
N SER A 403 17.67 -15.09 19.76
CA SER A 403 17.42 -13.66 19.85
C SER A 403 16.89 -13.09 18.55
N SER A 404 16.26 -11.91 18.61
CA SER A 404 15.79 -11.17 17.44
C SER A 404 16.93 -10.84 16.44
N ASP A 405 18.15 -10.62 16.94
CA ASP A 405 19.33 -10.38 16.11
C ASP A 405 19.80 -11.64 15.39
N GLU A 406 19.72 -12.81 16.03
CA GLU A 406 20.03 -14.10 15.41
C GLU A 406 19.03 -14.43 14.31
N PHE A 407 17.72 -14.25 14.55
CA PHE A 407 16.70 -14.40 13.50
C PHE A 407 16.94 -13.45 12.33
N THR A 408 17.25 -12.17 12.62
CA THR A 408 17.53 -11.16 11.58
C THR A 408 18.76 -11.52 10.75
N SER A 409 19.82 -11.98 11.41
CA SER A 409 21.07 -12.38 10.74
C SER A 409 20.86 -13.61 9.88
N ALA A 410 20.17 -14.63 10.40
CA ALA A 410 19.85 -15.85 9.67
C ALA A 410 18.93 -15.58 8.47
N TYR A 411 17.95 -14.68 8.60
CA TYR A 411 17.09 -14.27 7.49
C TYR A 411 17.88 -13.58 6.36
N LYS A 412 18.77 -12.64 6.68
CA LYS A 412 19.66 -12.00 5.69
C LYS A 412 20.58 -13.02 5.01
N GLN A 413 21.10 -13.98 5.78
CA GLN A 413 21.91 -15.07 5.25
C GLN A 413 21.09 -15.98 4.33
N PHE A 414 19.87 -16.35 4.73
CA PHE A 414 18.94 -17.13 3.91
C PHE A 414 18.70 -16.45 2.56
N ILE A 415 18.40 -15.14 2.56
CA ILE A 415 18.21 -14.37 1.32
C ILE A 415 19.45 -14.44 0.44
N THR A 416 20.64 -14.25 1.04
CA THR A 416 21.92 -14.29 0.31
C THR A 416 22.17 -15.66 -0.32
N LEU A 417 21.97 -16.73 0.44
CA LEU A 417 22.21 -18.11 0.00
C LEU A 417 21.21 -18.60 -1.05
N THR A 418 20.04 -17.98 -1.13
CA THR A 418 18.94 -18.40 -2.02
C THR A 418 18.75 -17.47 -3.22
N MET A 419 19.58 -16.44 -3.38
CA MET A 419 19.40 -15.44 -4.43
C MET A 419 19.42 -16.05 -5.84
N ASP A 420 20.28 -17.04 -6.10
CA ASP A 420 20.36 -17.73 -7.39
C ASP A 420 19.14 -18.63 -7.69
N LEU A 421 18.21 -18.79 -6.74
CA LEU A 421 16.98 -19.56 -6.91
C LEU A 421 15.79 -18.67 -7.34
N ARG A 422 15.99 -17.36 -7.41
CA ARG A 422 14.99 -16.37 -7.83
C ARG A 422 14.81 -16.37 -9.34
N ASP A 423 13.69 -15.80 -9.81
CA ASP A 423 13.44 -15.55 -11.22
C ASP A 423 13.72 -14.07 -11.58
N PRO A 424 14.82 -13.77 -12.31
CA PRO A 424 15.14 -12.42 -12.73
C PRO A 424 14.08 -11.75 -13.60
N ALA A 425 13.24 -12.53 -14.31
CA ALA A 425 12.17 -11.97 -15.16
C ALA A 425 11.09 -11.25 -14.35
N THR A 426 10.99 -11.58 -13.05
CA THR A 426 9.99 -11.04 -12.11
C THR A 426 10.50 -9.87 -11.28
N GLN A 427 11.69 -9.34 -11.58
CA GLN A 427 12.30 -8.30 -10.77
C GLN A 427 11.42 -7.03 -10.67
N PHE A 428 11.25 -6.50 -9.46
CA PHE A 428 10.54 -5.24 -9.21
C PHE A 428 11.18 -4.44 -8.06
N THR A 429 10.79 -3.17 -7.95
CA THR A 429 11.12 -2.28 -6.84
C THR A 429 9.96 -2.25 -5.85
N ASP A 430 10.22 -2.52 -4.57
CA ASP A 430 9.21 -2.39 -3.52
C ASP A 430 8.94 -0.91 -3.16
N ALA A 431 7.92 -0.66 -2.33
CA ALA A 431 7.56 0.68 -1.88
C ALA A 431 8.65 1.37 -1.04
N ASN A 432 9.65 0.63 -0.54
CA ASN A 432 10.77 1.18 0.23
C ASN A 432 12.01 1.48 -0.66
N GLY A 433 11.91 1.25 -1.97
CA GLY A 433 12.98 1.52 -2.94
C GLY A 433 13.96 0.36 -3.14
N PHE A 434 13.70 -0.83 -2.60
CA PHE A 434 14.54 -2.01 -2.84
C PHE A 434 14.22 -2.63 -4.21
N SER A 435 15.15 -2.47 -5.16
CA SER A 435 14.94 -2.78 -6.59
C SER A 435 15.24 -4.22 -7.02
N ARG A 436 15.62 -5.09 -6.08
CA ARG A 436 16.00 -6.49 -6.36
C ARG A 436 14.98 -7.49 -5.81
N CYS A 437 13.73 -7.07 -5.60
CA CYS A 437 12.66 -8.01 -5.27
C CYS A 437 12.40 -8.93 -6.46
N MET A 438 12.41 -10.24 -6.24
CA MET A 438 12.15 -11.25 -7.27
C MET A 438 11.33 -12.38 -6.66
N TYR A 439 10.40 -12.93 -7.43
CA TYR A 439 9.72 -14.16 -7.07
C TYR A 439 10.66 -15.36 -7.17
N TRP A 440 10.27 -16.47 -6.56
CA TRP A 440 10.98 -17.73 -6.68
C TRP A 440 10.83 -18.30 -8.09
N ASN A 441 11.91 -18.85 -8.63
CA ASN A 441 11.81 -19.62 -9.87
C ASN A 441 11.07 -20.94 -9.59
N VAL A 442 9.98 -21.18 -10.31
CA VAL A 442 9.10 -22.36 -10.17
C VAL A 442 9.88 -23.67 -10.26
N MET A 443 10.90 -23.74 -11.12
CA MET A 443 11.72 -24.94 -11.30
C MET A 443 12.59 -25.26 -10.07
N ASN A 444 12.81 -24.29 -9.19
CA ASN A 444 13.63 -24.42 -7.99
C ASN A 444 12.82 -24.68 -6.72
N TYR A 445 11.48 -24.77 -6.79
CA TYR A 445 10.62 -24.93 -5.59
C TYR A 445 11.05 -26.10 -4.67
N PRO A 446 11.40 -27.30 -5.17
CA PRO A 446 11.88 -28.38 -4.30
C PRO A 446 13.16 -28.01 -3.54
N LYS A 447 14.12 -27.37 -4.23
CA LYS A 447 15.39 -26.94 -3.63
C LYS A 447 15.17 -25.82 -2.61
N ILE A 448 14.26 -24.89 -2.88
CA ILE A 448 13.89 -23.82 -1.95
C ILE A 448 13.27 -24.41 -0.68
N ALA A 449 12.38 -25.39 -0.82
CA ALA A 449 11.77 -26.08 0.32
C ALA A 449 12.82 -26.78 1.20
N ASP A 450 13.89 -27.32 0.63
CA ASP A 450 14.98 -27.92 1.41
C ASP A 450 15.75 -26.89 2.25
N PHE A 451 15.88 -25.64 1.77
CA PHE A 451 16.41 -24.54 2.61
C PHE A 451 15.50 -24.26 3.80
N PHE A 452 14.17 -24.25 3.62
CA PHE A 452 13.22 -24.05 4.72
C PHE A 452 13.20 -25.21 5.72
N LYS A 453 13.42 -26.44 5.26
CA LYS A 453 13.50 -27.63 6.12
C LYS A 453 14.80 -27.69 6.91
N ASN A 454 15.89 -27.09 6.45
CA ASN A 454 17.18 -27.16 7.13
C ASN A 454 17.16 -26.31 8.42
N PRO A 455 17.28 -26.91 9.62
CA PRO A 455 17.21 -26.17 10.88
C PRO A 455 18.35 -25.17 11.07
N SER A 456 19.48 -25.34 10.36
CA SER A 456 20.61 -24.41 10.42
C SER A 456 20.30 -23.04 9.81
N ASN A 457 19.22 -22.91 9.04
CA ASN A 457 18.80 -21.64 8.43
C ASN A 457 17.87 -20.81 9.33
N ILE A 458 17.47 -21.33 10.50
CA ILE A 458 16.66 -20.63 11.51
C ILE A 458 15.39 -20.01 10.89
N THR A 459 14.63 -20.83 10.18
CA THR A 459 13.43 -20.40 9.43
C THR A 459 12.15 -20.62 10.25
N GLY A 460 12.19 -20.40 11.57
CA GLY A 460 11.08 -20.67 12.48
C GLY A 460 9.76 -20.01 12.06
N PHE A 461 9.83 -18.76 11.60
CA PHE A 461 8.67 -17.99 11.13
C PHE A 461 8.23 -18.33 9.69
N SER A 462 8.89 -19.25 9.00
CA SER A 462 8.42 -19.71 7.67
C SER A 462 7.05 -20.40 7.72
N TYR A 463 6.57 -20.80 8.90
CA TYR A 463 5.22 -21.35 9.04
C TYR A 463 4.13 -20.37 8.57
N LEU A 464 4.39 -19.06 8.61
CA LEU A 464 3.52 -18.01 8.09
C LEU A 464 3.23 -18.21 6.59
N TYR A 465 4.08 -18.92 5.86
CA TYR A 465 3.95 -19.20 4.43
C TYR A 465 3.84 -20.70 4.13
N ASN A 466 3.49 -21.52 5.12
CA ASN A 466 3.43 -22.99 5.01
C ASN A 466 2.31 -23.49 4.07
N PHE A 467 1.44 -22.60 3.58
CA PHE A 467 0.45 -22.91 2.55
C PHE A 467 1.04 -22.84 1.13
N THR A 468 2.25 -22.32 0.96
CA THR A 468 2.91 -22.18 -0.36
C THR A 468 3.74 -23.41 -0.70
N PRO A 469 3.81 -23.81 -2.00
CA PRO A 469 4.48 -25.05 -2.41
C PRO A 469 6.00 -25.03 -2.26
N TYR A 470 6.64 -23.85 -2.28
CA TYR A 470 8.08 -23.68 -2.09
C TYR A 470 8.51 -23.62 -0.63
N VAL A 471 7.58 -23.44 0.31
CA VAL A 471 7.84 -23.64 1.75
C VAL A 471 7.46 -25.06 2.16
N ASN A 472 6.29 -25.53 1.71
CA ASN A 472 5.71 -26.81 2.09
C ASN A 472 5.21 -27.59 0.87
N PRO A 473 6.04 -28.45 0.27
CA PRO A 473 5.66 -29.21 -0.92
C PRO A 473 4.64 -30.32 -0.64
N VAL A 474 4.40 -30.69 0.63
CA VAL A 474 3.41 -31.72 1.01
C VAL A 474 1.98 -31.20 0.83
N GLY A 475 1.78 -29.87 0.87
CA GLY A 475 0.47 -29.23 0.66
C GLY A 475 -0.49 -29.33 1.85
N THR A 476 -0.14 -30.04 2.92
CA THR A 476 -0.93 -30.03 4.16
C THR A 476 -0.63 -28.77 4.97
N ASN A 477 -1.56 -27.82 4.99
CA ASN A 477 -1.40 -26.57 5.74
C ASN A 477 -1.71 -26.77 7.24
N VAL A 478 -0.83 -27.49 7.92
CA VAL A 478 -0.87 -27.77 9.36
C VAL A 478 0.53 -27.55 9.92
N THR A 479 0.61 -26.96 11.10
CA THR A 479 1.89 -26.65 11.75
C THR A 479 1.86 -27.15 13.19
N THR A 480 2.94 -27.79 13.60
CA THR A 480 3.09 -28.32 14.95
C THR A 480 3.98 -27.41 15.79
N PHE A 481 3.53 -27.08 17.00
CA PHE A 481 4.22 -26.25 17.97
C PHE A 481 4.58 -27.12 19.17
N LEU A 482 5.88 -27.29 19.44
CA LEU A 482 6.35 -27.89 20.69
C LEU A 482 6.47 -26.76 21.72
N ILE A 483 5.57 -26.74 22.68
CA ILE A 483 5.54 -25.73 23.74
C ILE A 483 6.01 -26.29 25.07
N LYS A 484 6.46 -25.40 25.95
CA LYS A 484 6.80 -25.66 27.33
C LYS A 484 5.98 -24.75 28.24
N ARG A 485 5.24 -25.36 29.16
CA ARG A 485 4.43 -24.70 30.19
C ARG A 485 4.94 -25.10 31.56
N GLY A 486 5.71 -24.21 32.19
CA GLY A 486 6.43 -24.54 33.43
C GLY A 486 7.47 -25.64 33.19
N LYS A 487 7.22 -26.86 33.69
CA LYS A 487 8.09 -28.03 33.47
C LYS A 487 7.59 -28.97 32.37
N ASP A 488 6.32 -28.86 32.01
CA ASP A 488 5.67 -29.77 31.08
C ASP A 488 5.95 -29.35 29.63
N LYS A 489 6.08 -30.34 28.75
CA LYS A 489 6.25 -30.15 27.32
C LYS A 489 5.07 -30.78 26.60
N GLU A 490 4.47 -30.03 25.70
CA GLU A 490 3.29 -30.45 24.94
C GLU A 490 3.54 -30.14 23.46
N GLU A 491 3.19 -31.10 22.59
CA GLU A 491 3.22 -30.90 21.14
C GLU A 491 1.79 -30.63 20.66
N ILE A 492 1.53 -29.41 20.19
CA ILE A 492 0.22 -28.93 19.79
C ILE A 492 0.19 -28.74 18.28
N THR A 493 -0.79 -29.35 17.62
CA THR A 493 -0.98 -29.22 16.18
C THR A 493 -2.06 -28.17 15.90
N ILE A 494 -1.70 -27.14 15.14
CA ILE A 494 -2.60 -26.05 14.75
C ILE A 494 -2.81 -26.12 13.24
N ARG A 495 -4.06 -25.98 12.80
CA ARG A 495 -4.40 -25.70 11.39
C ARG A 495 -4.65 -24.20 11.26
N PRO A 496 -3.71 -23.41 10.72
CA PRO A 496 -3.91 -21.98 10.53
C PRO A 496 -5.01 -21.70 9.52
N THR A 497 -5.62 -20.53 9.60
CA THR A 497 -6.43 -19.96 8.52
C THR A 497 -5.52 -19.06 7.67
N VAL A 498 -5.64 -19.10 6.34
CA VAL A 498 -4.90 -18.15 5.49
C VAL A 498 -5.64 -16.83 5.50
N ARG A 499 -5.05 -15.79 6.10
CA ARG A 499 -5.53 -14.41 5.97
C ARG A 499 -5.03 -13.84 4.65
N THR A 500 -5.94 -13.28 3.87
CA THR A 500 -5.68 -12.61 2.60
C THR A 500 -6.09 -11.15 2.71
N GLU A 501 -5.15 -10.26 2.41
CA GLU A 501 -5.30 -8.82 2.51
C GLU A 501 -4.79 -8.17 1.22
N THR A 502 -5.57 -7.25 0.66
CA THR A 502 -5.09 -6.39 -0.41
C THR A 502 -5.65 -4.98 -0.26
N SER A 503 -4.76 -4.02 -0.11
CA SER A 503 -5.08 -2.60 -0.01
C SER A 503 -4.49 -1.87 -1.21
N VAL A 504 -5.34 -1.12 -1.92
CA VAL A 504 -4.94 -0.29 -3.06
C VAL A 504 -5.40 1.12 -2.79
N TYR A 505 -4.46 2.06 -2.71
CA TYR A 505 -4.76 3.44 -2.37
C TYR A 505 -3.77 4.40 -3.04
N VAL A 506 -4.19 5.66 -3.11
CA VAL A 506 -3.31 6.76 -3.54
C VAL A 506 -2.46 7.16 -2.35
N ASN A 507 -1.14 6.98 -2.50
CA ASN A 507 -0.13 7.21 -1.47
C ASN A 507 -0.19 8.66 -0.97
#